data_AF-A0A352BG55-F1
#
_entry.id   AF-A0A352BG55-F1
#
_cell.length_a   1.000
_cell.length_b   1.000
_cell.length_c   1.000
_cell.angle_alpha   90.00
_cell.angle_beta   90.00
_cell.angle_gamma   90.00
#
_symmetry.space_group_name_H-M   'P 1'
#
loop_
_entity.id
_entity.type
_entity.pdbx_description
1 polymer ?
#
loop_
_entity_poly.entity_id
_entity_poly.type
_entity_poly.pdbx_seq_one_letter_code
_entity_poly.pdbx_strand_id
1 'polypeptide(L)' 'MRCFMIEQTKCNKCKKDLNENFNFCPYCGEPISDVAKQIVSEKSTIEKIKMIDNLSQVIKDKESLKVLKRVVEELEK' A
#
# COMPACT_ATOMS: atom_id res chain seq x y z
N MET A 1 -24.69 -11.44 36.78
CA MET A 1 -24.40 -10.79 35.49
C MET A 1 -22.90 -10.59 35.38
N ARG A 2 -22.25 -11.13 34.35
CA ARG A 2 -20.82 -10.87 34.08
C ARG A 2 -20.75 -9.77 33.02
N CYS A 3 -20.37 -8.56 33.41
CA CYS A 3 -20.06 -7.50 32.46
C CYS A 3 -18.74 -7.86 31.77
N PHE A 4 -18.79 -8.10 30.46
CA PHE A 4 -17.58 -8.20 29.64
C PHE A 4 -17.01 -6.79 29.48
N MET A 5 -15.85 -6.52 30.08
CA MET A 5 -15.06 -5.33 29.79
C MET A 5 -14.45 -5.51 28.40
N ILE A 6 -14.97 -4.80 27.41
CA ILE A 6 -14.38 -4.75 26.06
C ILE A 6 -13.25 -3.73 26.15
N GLU A 7 -12.03 -4.20 26.00
CA GLU A 7 -10.85 -3.35 25.97
C GLU A 7 -10.91 -2.53 24.65
N GLN A 8 -11.01 -1.20 24.79
CA GLN A 8 -11.22 -0.27 23.67
C GLN A 8 -9.87 0.26 23.23
N THR A 9 -9.48 -0.06 22.00
CA THR A 9 -8.23 0.44 21.41
C THR A 9 -8.53 1.69 20.58
N LYS A 10 -7.62 2.67 20.51
CA LYS A 10 -7.83 3.88 19.70
C LYS A 10 -7.04 3.82 18.40
N CYS A 11 -7.63 4.33 17.33
CA CYS A 11 -6.90 4.47 16.07
C CYS A 11 -5.77 5.50 16.21
N ASN A 12 -4.52 5.12 15.90
CA ASN A 12 -3.37 6.03 15.99
C ASN A 12 -3.47 7.26 15.07
N LYS A 13 -4.24 7.16 13.97
CA LYS A 13 -4.37 8.24 12.99
C LYS A 13 -5.55 9.17 13.27
N CYS A 14 -6.76 8.62 13.35
CA CYS A 14 -7.98 9.42 13.51
C CYS A 14 -8.47 9.52 14.96
N LYS A 15 -7.82 8.84 15.91
CA LYS A 15 -8.10 8.87 17.36
C LYS A 15 -9.49 8.39 17.78
N LYS A 16 -10.30 7.87 16.85
CA LYS A 16 -11.59 7.24 17.13
C LYS A 16 -11.41 5.90 17.83
N ASP A 17 -12.36 5.57 18.68
CA ASP A 17 -12.42 4.30 19.39
C ASP A 17 -12.67 3.14 18.42
N LEU A 18 -11.95 2.05 18.65
CA LEU A 18 -11.97 0.82 17.90
C LEU A 18 -12.24 -0.32 18.86
N ASN A 19 -13.19 -1.16 18.48
CA ASN A 19 -13.25 -2.47 19.08
C ASN A 19 -12.03 -3.27 18.66
N GLU A 20 -11.56 -4.11 19.56
CA GLU A 20 -10.59 -5.15 19.22
C GLU A 20 -11.19 -6.04 18.13
N ASN A 21 -10.35 -6.49 17.19
CA ASN A 21 -10.64 -7.33 16.00
C ASN A 21 -10.78 -6.63 14.64
N PHE A 22 -10.56 -5.31 14.52
CA PHE A 22 -10.49 -4.68 13.19
C PHE A 22 -9.08 -4.74 12.58
N ASN A 23 -8.98 -5.25 11.34
CA ASN A 23 -7.75 -5.19 10.54
C ASN A 23 -7.46 -3.77 10.03
N PHE A 24 -8.50 -3.02 9.66
CA PHE A 24 -8.42 -1.64 9.18
C PHE A 24 -9.37 -0.75 9.96
N CYS A 25 -9.00 0.52 10.14
CA CYS A 25 -9.86 1.50 10.79
C CYS A 25 -11.09 1.77 9.89
N PRO A 26 -12.33 1.53 10.36
CA PRO A 26 -13.53 1.75 9.56
C PRO A 26 -13.78 3.23 9.25
N TYR A 27 -13.11 4.14 9.96
CA TYR A 27 -13.33 5.58 9.82
C TYR A 27 -12.32 6.29 8.91
N CYS A 28 -11.07 5.82 8.87
CA CYS A 28 -10.01 6.48 8.10
C CYS A 28 -9.19 5.53 7.21
N GLY A 29 -9.48 4.23 7.23
CA GLY A 29 -8.82 3.22 6.41
C GLY A 29 -7.41 2.83 6.87
N GLU A 30 -6.94 3.35 8.02
CA GLU A 30 -5.60 3.04 8.53
C GLU A 30 -5.46 1.54 8.87
N PRO A 31 -4.39 0.85 8.44
CA PRO A 31 -4.14 -0.53 8.84
C PRO A 31 -3.79 -0.60 10.33
N ILE A 32 -4.53 -1.41 11.08
CA ILE A 32 -4.36 -1.59 12.53
C ILE A 32 -3.60 -2.89 12.83
N SER A 33 -4.03 -3.99 12.22
CA SER A 33 -3.40 -5.31 12.42
C SER A 33 -2.12 -5.45 11.61
N ASP A 34 -1.24 -6.35 12.04
CA ASP A 34 0.02 -6.61 11.33
C ASP A 34 -0.20 -7.20 9.94
N VAL A 35 -1.26 -8.02 9.80
CA VAL A 35 -1.72 -8.52 8.49
C VAL A 35 -2.12 -7.37 7.58
N ALA A 36 -2.89 -6.39 8.09
CA ALA A 36 -3.29 -5.22 7.30
C ALA A 36 -2.10 -4.34 6.90
N LYS A 37 -1.13 -4.16 7.79
CA LYS A 37 0.10 -3.41 7.50
C LYS A 37 0.91 -4.08 6.40
N GLN A 38 1.08 -5.41 6.46
CA GLN A 38 1.74 -6.19 5.41
C GLN A 38 1.02 -6.03 4.07
N ILE A 39 -0.30 -6.20 4.04
CA ILE A 39 -1.12 -6.02 2.82
C ILE A 39 -0.95 -4.61 2.22
N VAL A 40 -0.92 -3.55 3.05
CA VAL A 40 -0.73 -2.18 2.54
C VAL A 40 0.69 -1.94 2.03
N SER A 41 1.71 -2.49 2.70
CA SER A 41 3.09 -2.38 2.23
C SER A 41 3.32 -3.08 0.89
N GLU A 42 2.69 -4.24 0.69
CA GLU A 42 2.79 -5.01 -0.56
C GLU A 42 1.96 -4.39 -1.69
N LYS A 43 0.81 -3.76 -1.39
CA LYS A 43 -0.02 -3.04 -2.36
C LYS A 43 0.77 -1.96 -3.11
N SER A 44 1.64 -1.20 -2.44
CA SER A 44 2.46 -0.17 -3.09
C SER A 44 3.40 -0.76 -4.14
N THR A 45 3.94 -1.94 -3.89
CA THR A 45 4.79 -2.67 -4.86
C THR A 45 3.95 -3.20 -6.02
N ILE A 46 2.76 -3.73 -5.75
CA ILE A 46 1.84 -4.24 -6.78
C ILE A 46 1.40 -3.13 -7.73
N GLU A 47 1.13 -1.91 -7.23
CA GLU A 47 0.79 -0.76 -8.07
C GLU A 47 1.92 -0.40 -9.05
N LYS A 48 3.17 -0.41 -8.57
CA LYS A 48 4.35 -0.20 -9.43
C LYS A 48 4.49 -1.32 -10.47
N ILE A 49 4.27 -2.58 -10.07
CA ILE A 49 4.31 -3.73 -10.99
C ILE A 49 3.24 -3.60 -12.08
N LYS A 50 2.03 -3.13 -11.75
CA LYS A 50 0.96 -2.87 -12.74
C LYS A 50 1.36 -1.81 -13.76
N MET A 51 2.06 -0.76 -13.33
CA MET A 51 2.59 0.24 -14.25
C MET A 51 3.63 -0.37 -15.21
N ILE A 52 4.52 -1.21 -14.69
CA ILE A 52 5.52 -1.93 -15.49
C ILE A 52 4.85 -2.89 -16.49
N ASP A 53 3.82 -3.63 -16.07
CA ASP A 53 3.07 -4.54 -16.94
C ASP A 53 2.45 -3.79 -18.13
N ASN A 54 1.76 -2.68 -17.87
CA ASN A 54 1.19 -1.85 -18.92
C ASN A 54 2.26 -1.32 -19.89
N LEU A 55 3.42 -0.89 -19.39
CA LEU A 55 4.53 -0.44 -20.23
C LEU A 55 5.14 -1.58 -21.06
N SER A 56 5.20 -2.80 -20.50
CA SER A 56 5.73 -3.99 -21.19
C SER A 56 4.88 -4.39 -22.41
N GLN A 57 3.58 -4.06 -22.41
CA GLN A 57 2.70 -4.31 -23.56
C GLN A 57 3.00 -3.37 -24.74
N VAL A 58 3.45 -2.15 -24.44
CA VAL A 58 3.72 -1.09 -25.44
C VAL A 58 5.14 -1.19 -25.99
N ILE A 59 6.12 -1.47 -25.13
CA ILE A 59 7.54 -1.49 -25.51
C ILE A 59 8.04 -2.94 -25.46
N LYS A 60 8.01 -3.61 -26.62
CA LYS A 60 8.45 -5.00 -26.76
C LYS A 60 9.91 -5.13 -27.20
N ASP A 61 10.52 -4.06 -27.71
CA ASP A 61 11.86 -4.11 -28.28
C ASP A 61 12.94 -3.58 -27.32
N LYS A 62 14.06 -4.29 -27.29
CA LYS A 62 15.20 -4.05 -26.39
C LYS A 62 15.88 -2.70 -26.65
N GLU A 63 15.82 -2.19 -27.88
CA GLU A 63 16.52 -0.96 -28.25
C GLU A 63 15.76 0.27 -27.74
N SER A 64 14.43 0.29 -27.84
CA SER A 64 13.57 1.31 -27.24
C SER A 64 13.76 1.42 -25.73
N LEU A 65 13.87 0.28 -25.02
CA LEU A 65 14.17 0.27 -23.57
C LEU A 65 15.54 0.91 -23.24
N LYS A 66 16.57 0.67 -24.07
CA LYS A 66 17.89 1.30 -23.88
C LYS A 66 17.84 2.81 -24.11
N VAL A 67 17.05 3.30 -25.07
CA VAL A 67 16.90 4.74 -25.29
C VAL A 67 16.22 5.39 -24.09
N LEU A 68 15.10 4.83 -23.62
CA LEU A 68 14.37 5.37 -22.47
C LEU A 68 15.24 5.41 -21.21
N LYS A 69 16.01 4.35 -20.95
CA LYS A 69 16.95 4.32 -19.83
C LYS A 69 17.96 5.48 -19.90
N ARG A 70 18.55 5.73 -21.07
CA ARG A 70 19.49 6.85 -21.27
C ARG A 70 18.84 8.20 -21.00
N VAL A 71 17.61 8.41 -21.49
CA VAL A 71 16.89 9.68 -21.28
C VAL A 71 16.58 9.92 -19.80
N VAL A 72 16.19 8.88 -19.04
CA VAL A 72 15.96 9.02 -17.60
C VAL A 72 17.24 9.39 -16.86
N GLU A 73 18.36 8.72 -17.16
CA GLU A 73 19.68 9.01 -16.59
C GLU A 73 20.18 10.44 -16.91
N GLU A 74 19.69 11.05 -17.98
CA GLU A 74 19.99 12.44 -18.34
C GLU A 74 19.13 13.47 -17.59
N LEU A 75 17.89 13.12 -17.24
CA LEU A 75 16.95 14.01 -16.54
C LEU A 75 17.17 14.07 -15.02
N GLU A 76 17.81 13.05 -14.44
CA GLU A 76 18.14 13.00 -13.00
C GLU A 76 19.49 13.67 -12.66
N LYS A 77 20.19 14.26 -13.63
CA LYS A 77 21.42 15.06 -13.44
C LYS A 77 21.11 16.52 -13.16
#